data_AF-A0A8X8B677-F1
#
_entry.id   AF-A0A8X8B677-F1
#
_cell.length_a   1.000
_cell.length_b   1.000
_cell.length_c   1.000
_cell.angle_alpha   90.00
_cell.angle_beta   90.00
_cell.angle_gamma   90.00
#
_symmetry.space_group_name_H-M   'P 1'
#
loop_
_entity.id
_entity.type
_entity.pdbx_description
1 polymer ?
#
loop_
_entity_poly.entity_id
_entity_poly.type
_entity_poly.pdbx_seq_one_letter_code
_entity_poly.pdbx_strand_id
1 'polypeptide(L)'
;MFYYFVSTSPEGLKYYDIEEGKGPVATIGSTAQVHFDCRYRSITAISTRESMLLAGNRSIAQPYKFKVGSTPGKERKREFVDNPNGLFSAQAAPKPPPAMYYITEGMKVGGNRTVIVPPDAGYGQRGMNEIPPGATFELNRG
;
A
#
# COMPACT_ATOMS: atom_id res chain seq x y z
N MET A 1 -16.94 0.07 -23.21
CA MET A 1 -16.21 -1.16 -22.84
C MET A 1 -14.74 -0.80 -22.77
N PHE A 2 -14.21 -0.48 -21.59
CA PHE A 2 -12.77 -0.24 -21.43
C PHE A 2 -12.10 -1.58 -21.18
N TYR A 3 -11.23 -2.01 -22.09
CA TYR A 3 -10.43 -3.22 -21.90
C TYR A 3 -9.27 -2.88 -20.96
N TYR A 4 -9.35 -3.32 -19.70
CA TYR A 4 -8.18 -3.29 -18.82
C TYR A 4 -7.23 -4.40 -19.26
N PHE A 5 -6.04 -4.01 -19.74
CA PHE A 5 -5.00 -4.98 -20.06
C PHE A 5 -4.41 -5.52 -18.76
N VAL A 6 -4.71 -6.78 -18.46
CA VAL A 6 -4.11 -7.48 -17.32
C VAL A 6 -2.67 -7.82 -17.65
N SER A 7 -1.75 -7.28 -16.86
CA SER A 7 -0.31 -7.54 -16.93
C SER A 7 0.11 -8.43 -15.76
N THR A 8 1.29 -9.05 -15.88
CA THR A 8 1.85 -9.94 -14.86
C THR A 8 3.23 -9.40 -14.45
N SER A 9 3.47 -9.23 -13.16
CA SER A 9 4.75 -8.79 -12.62
C SER A 9 5.81 -9.91 -12.69
N PRO A 10 7.10 -9.60 -12.55
CA PRO A 10 8.16 -10.61 -12.46
C PRO A 10 7.92 -11.68 -11.36
N GLU A 11 7.23 -11.29 -10.29
CA GLU A 11 6.84 -12.14 -9.15
C GLU A 11 5.52 -12.89 -9.39
N GLY A 12 4.94 -12.80 -10.59
CA GLY A 12 3.72 -13.51 -10.97
C GLY A 12 2.42 -12.83 -10.53
N LEU A 13 2.46 -11.60 -10.00
CA LEU A 13 1.25 -10.89 -9.59
C LEU A 13 0.50 -10.32 -10.80
N LYS A 14 -0.81 -10.56 -10.85
CA LYS A 14 -1.69 -9.95 -11.84
C LYS A 14 -2.06 -8.55 -11.42
N TYR A 15 -1.95 -7.61 -12.33
CA TYR A 15 -2.34 -6.22 -12.11
C TYR A 15 -2.89 -5.59 -13.38
N TYR A 16 -3.55 -4.44 -13.23
CA TYR A 16 -3.91 -3.57 -14.33
C TYR A 16 -3.78 -2.11 -13.88
N ASP A 17 -3.39 -1.26 -14.83
CA ASP A 17 -3.29 0.17 -14.62
C ASP A 17 -4.62 0.83 -14.96
N ILE A 18 -5.16 1.62 -14.03
CA ILE A 18 -6.34 2.46 -14.23
C ILE A 18 -5.90 3.78 -14.87
N GLU A 19 -4.79 4.32 -14.36
CA GLU A 19 -4.15 5.52 -14.89
C GLU A 19 -2.63 5.25 -14.93
N GLU A 20 -1.98 5.50 -16.05
CA GLU A 20 -0.55 5.18 -16.17
C GLU A 20 0.34 6.14 -15.37
N GLY A 21 -0.07 7.40 -15.25
CA GLY A 21 0.75 8.49 -14.73
C GLY A 21 1.61 9.16 -15.81
N LYS A 22 2.13 10.35 -15.51
CA LYS A 22 2.93 11.16 -16.46
C LYS A 22 4.33 11.49 -15.96
N GLY A 23 4.64 11.17 -14.70
CA GLY A 23 5.93 11.48 -14.12
C GLY A 23 6.98 10.40 -14.37
N PRO A 24 8.11 10.47 -13.63
CA PRO A 24 9.19 9.49 -13.77
C PRO A 24 8.71 8.09 -13.40
N VAL A 25 9.36 7.09 -14.01
CA VAL A 25 9.11 5.66 -13.74
C VAL A 25 9.79 5.28 -12.43
N ALA A 26 9.09 4.55 -11.57
CA ALA A 26 9.61 3.97 -10.36
C ALA A 26 10.51 2.77 -10.69
N THR A 27 11.78 2.86 -10.33
CA THR A 27 12.80 1.82 -10.52
C THR A 27 13.19 1.19 -9.19
N ILE A 28 13.71 -0.04 -9.21
CA ILE A 28 14.25 -0.69 -8.01
C ILE A 28 15.28 0.21 -7.34
N GLY A 29 15.17 0.39 -6.02
CA GLY A 29 16.03 1.26 -5.21
C GLY A 29 15.58 2.71 -5.14
N SER A 30 14.69 3.17 -6.03
CA SER A 30 14.06 4.50 -5.92
C SER A 30 13.14 4.57 -4.70
N THR A 31 12.97 5.78 -4.16
CA THR A 31 12.04 6.03 -3.05
C THR A 31 10.68 6.43 -3.60
N ALA A 32 9.65 5.63 -3.30
CA ALA A 32 8.27 5.90 -3.67
C ALA A 32 7.48 6.38 -2.45
N GLN A 33 6.51 7.26 -2.69
CA GLN A 33 5.48 7.65 -1.74
C GLN A 33 4.14 7.31 -2.38
N VAL A 34 3.36 6.44 -1.75
CA VAL A 34 2.12 5.93 -2.33
C VAL A 34 1.03 5.93 -1.29
N HIS A 35 -0.17 6.27 -1.72
CA HIS A 35 -1.34 5.81 -1.02
C HIS A 35 -1.68 4.40 -1.48
N PHE A 36 -2.20 3.60 -0.56
CA PHE A 36 -2.75 2.30 -0.86
C PHE A 36 -3.99 2.00 -0.03
N ASP A 37 -4.84 1.16 -0.63
CA ASP A 37 -6.04 0.57 -0.04
C ASP A 37 -6.01 -0.94 -0.31
N CYS A 38 -6.16 -1.75 0.74
CA CYS A 38 -6.39 -3.18 0.63
C CYS A 38 -7.89 -3.45 0.77
N ARG A 39 -8.51 -3.96 -0.28
CA ARG A 39 -9.95 -4.23 -0.35
C ARG A 39 -10.23 -5.72 -0.39
N TYR A 40 -11.08 -6.20 0.52
CA TYR A 40 -11.55 -7.58 0.56
C TYR A 40 -13.08 -7.59 0.52
N ARG A 41 -13.66 -8.31 -0.46
CA ARG A 41 -15.13 -8.45 -0.63
C ARG A 41 -15.89 -7.11 -0.51
N SER A 42 -15.47 -6.11 -1.28
CA SER A 42 -16.05 -4.76 -1.32
C SER A 42 -15.80 -3.87 -0.10
N ILE A 43 -15.10 -4.34 0.93
CA ILE A 43 -14.76 -3.56 2.12
C ILE A 43 -13.28 -3.16 2.06
N THR A 44 -12.98 -1.89 2.33
CA THR A 44 -11.60 -1.43 2.57
C THR A 44 -11.19 -1.88 3.96
N ALA A 45 -10.27 -2.84 4.04
CA ALA A 45 -9.80 -3.38 5.30
C ALA A 45 -8.60 -2.61 5.88
N ILE A 46 -7.82 -2.01 4.99
CA ILE A 46 -6.59 -1.28 5.33
C ILE A 46 -6.44 -0.14 4.34
N SER A 47 -6.30 1.09 4.85
CA SER A 47 -6.09 2.26 4.01
C SER A 47 -5.09 3.23 4.64
N THR A 48 -4.28 3.85 3.79
CA THR A 48 -3.45 5.02 4.15
C THR A 48 -4.19 6.34 3.99
N ARG A 49 -5.38 6.32 3.38
CA ARG A 49 -6.24 7.49 3.14
C ARG A 49 -7.31 7.64 4.22
N GLU A 50 -7.55 6.60 5.01
CA GLU A 50 -8.48 6.67 6.15
C GLU A 50 -8.02 7.68 7.19
N SER A 51 -9.01 8.38 7.76
CA SER A 51 -8.81 9.47 8.72
C SER A 51 -8.21 8.94 10.03
N MET A 52 -6.89 9.07 10.21
CA MET A 52 -6.33 9.05 11.56
C MET A 52 -6.88 10.27 12.31
N LEU A 53 -7.80 10.04 13.25
CA LEU A 53 -8.33 11.11 14.11
C LEU A 53 -7.20 11.61 15.01
N LEU A 54 -6.52 12.69 14.60
CA LEU A 54 -5.65 13.45 15.49
C LEU A 54 -6.52 14.46 16.25
N ALA A 55 -6.58 14.32 17.57
CA ALA A 55 -7.07 15.32 18.52
C ALA A 55 -8.20 16.22 17.97
N GLY A 56 -9.34 15.59 17.68
CA GLY A 56 -10.58 16.30 17.37
C GLY A 56 -10.86 16.56 15.89
N ASN A 57 -9.94 17.10 15.07
CA ASN A 57 -10.38 17.78 13.84
C ASN A 57 -9.44 17.71 12.60
N ARG A 58 -8.55 16.73 12.46
CA ARG A 58 -7.71 16.61 11.24
C ARG A 58 -7.66 15.18 10.71
N SER A 59 -8.20 14.95 9.51
CA SER A 59 -7.89 13.78 8.69
C SER A 59 -6.57 14.05 7.98
N ILE A 60 -5.54 13.26 8.28
CA ILE A 60 -4.26 13.31 7.55
C ILE A 60 -4.09 12.02 6.78
N ALA A 61 -4.42 12.05 5.48
CA ALA A 61 -4.01 11.00 4.56
C ALA A 61 -2.48 11.09 4.42
N GLN A 62 -1.74 10.16 5.02
CA GLN A 62 -0.28 10.13 4.93
C GLN A 62 0.15 9.05 3.93
N PRO A 63 0.89 9.41 2.86
CA PRO A 63 1.40 8.42 1.93
C PRO A 63 2.45 7.55 2.62
N TYR A 64 2.45 6.27 2.30
CA TYR A 64 3.47 5.35 2.76
C TYR A 64 4.74 5.53 1.93
N LYS A 65 5.85 5.85 2.60
CA LYS A 65 7.16 6.02 1.98
C LYS A 65 7.96 4.73 2.08
N PHE A 66 8.47 4.26 0.95
CA PHE A 66 9.33 3.08 0.92
C PHE A 66 10.32 3.05 -0.25
N LYS A 67 11.33 2.18 -0.19
CA LYS A 67 12.23 1.85 -1.30
C LYS A 67 11.65 0.71 -2.13
N VAL A 68 11.46 0.96 -3.42
CA VAL A 68 10.99 -0.04 -4.39
C VAL A 68 11.98 -1.21 -4.47
N GLY A 69 11.46 -2.43 -4.46
CA GLY A 69 12.20 -3.69 -4.45
C GLY A 69 12.81 -4.08 -3.09
N SER A 70 12.62 -3.28 -2.04
CA SER A 70 13.17 -3.62 -0.71
C SER A 70 12.35 -4.70 0.01
N THR A 71 12.97 -5.39 0.97
CA THR A 71 12.28 -6.43 1.75
C THR A 71 11.27 -5.80 2.72
N PRO A 72 10.02 -6.31 2.80
CA PRO A 72 9.02 -5.81 3.72
C PRO A 72 9.51 -5.77 5.17
N GLY A 73 9.24 -4.67 5.87
CA GLY A 73 9.53 -4.52 7.31
C GLY A 73 10.90 -3.94 7.65
N LYS A 74 11.88 -3.90 6.71
CA LYS A 74 13.17 -3.22 6.95
C LYS A 74 13.04 -1.69 7.08
N GLU A 75 11.98 -1.12 6.51
CA GLU A 75 11.82 0.33 6.41
C GLU A 75 10.95 0.94 7.52
N ARG A 76 10.26 0.10 8.31
CA ARG A 76 9.36 0.56 9.37
C ARG A 76 10.17 1.04 10.57
N LYS A 77 10.71 2.26 10.50
CA LYS A 77 11.09 2.99 11.71
C LYS A 77 9.80 3.31 12.45
N ARG A 78 9.64 2.81 13.67
CA ARG A 78 8.64 3.38 14.60
C ARG A 78 9.06 4.83 14.77
N GLU A 79 8.31 5.76 14.19
CA GLU A 79 8.46 7.16 14.52
C GLU A 79 8.07 7.31 16.00
N PHE A 80 9.07 7.32 16.88
CA PHE A 80 8.91 7.91 18.20
C PHE A 80 8.69 9.39 17.93
N VAL A 81 7.42 9.82 17.98
CA VAL A 81 7.08 11.23 17.95
C VAL A 81 7.51 11.79 19.29
N ASP A 82 8.72 12.35 19.34
CA ASP A 82 9.32 12.97 20.52
C ASP A 82 8.77 14.40 20.69
N ASN A 83 7.45 14.53 20.83
CA ASN A 83 6.79 15.82 21.04
C ASN A 83 6.21 15.87 22.47
N PRO A 84 6.29 16.99 23.21
CA PRO A 84 5.97 17.06 24.65
C PRO A 84 4.49 16.75 25.03
N ASN A 85 3.63 16.45 24.06
CA ASN A 85 2.24 16.00 24.26
C ASN A 85 2.09 14.48 24.14
N GLY A 86 3.04 13.70 24.68
CA GLY A 86 3.16 12.24 24.58
C GLY A 86 2.02 11.38 25.13
N LEU A 87 0.78 11.89 25.19
CA LEU A 87 -0.44 11.12 25.51
C LEU A 87 -1.14 10.54 24.27
N PHE A 88 -0.75 10.94 23.07
CA PHE A 88 -1.30 10.40 21.82
C PHE A 88 -0.26 9.47 21.18
N SER A 89 -0.41 8.17 21.41
CA SER A 89 0.23 7.17 20.56
C SER A 89 -0.24 7.44 19.13
N ALA A 90 0.63 7.97 18.28
CA ALA A 90 0.38 8.02 16.84
C ALA A 90 -0.01 6.60 16.42
N GLN A 91 -1.24 6.42 15.94
CA GLN A 91 -1.69 5.13 15.41
C GLN A 91 -0.60 4.64 14.45
N ALA A 92 -0.01 3.47 14.72
CA ALA A 92 1.09 2.99 13.90
C ALA A 92 0.59 2.92 12.45
N ALA A 93 1.27 3.59 11.52
CA ALA A 93 0.88 3.64 10.11
C ALA A 93 0.49 2.24 9.61
N PRO A 94 -0.58 2.10 8.82
CA PRO A 94 -1.09 0.80 8.39
C PRO A 94 0.03 -0.05 7.80
N LYS A 95 0.05 -1.34 8.13
CA LYS A 95 1.10 -2.25 7.65
C LYS A 95 0.87 -2.53 6.17
N PRO A 96 1.77 -2.16 5.25
CA PRO A 96 1.61 -2.48 3.84
C PRO A 96 1.75 -3.99 3.61
N PRO A 97 1.09 -4.55 2.59
CA PRO A 97 1.33 -5.93 2.17
C PRO A 97 2.69 -6.04 1.45
N PRO A 98 3.37 -7.21 1.51
CA PRO A 98 4.62 -7.48 0.80
C PRO A 98 4.60 -7.09 -0.68
N ALA A 99 3.48 -7.34 -1.36
CA ALA A 99 3.23 -6.96 -2.74
C ALA A 99 3.69 -5.54 -3.07
N MET A 100 3.36 -4.55 -2.21
CA MET A 100 3.63 -3.13 -2.45
C MET A 100 5.07 -2.83 -2.87
N TYR A 101 6.03 -3.59 -2.32
CA TYR A 101 7.45 -3.31 -2.47
C TYR A 101 7.94 -3.53 -3.89
N TYR A 102 7.45 -4.58 -4.57
CA TYR A 102 7.90 -4.92 -5.92
C TYR A 102 6.89 -4.50 -6.99
N ILE A 103 5.59 -4.53 -6.69
CA ILE A 103 4.57 -4.26 -7.70
C ILE A 103 4.57 -2.79 -8.16
N THR A 104 5.25 -1.90 -7.40
CA THR A 104 5.47 -0.47 -7.71
C THR A 104 6.54 -0.25 -8.75
N GLU A 105 7.39 -1.24 -9.02
CA GLU A 105 8.30 -1.18 -10.17
C GLU A 105 7.52 -0.97 -11.47
N GLY A 106 8.05 -0.07 -12.32
CA GLY A 106 7.49 0.25 -13.62
C GLY A 106 6.26 1.18 -13.58
N MET A 107 5.72 1.52 -12.41
CA MET A 107 4.68 2.56 -12.32
C MET A 107 5.27 3.94 -12.59
N LYS A 108 4.52 4.83 -13.25
CA LYS A 108 4.89 6.25 -13.32
C LYS A 108 4.25 7.03 -12.18
N VAL A 109 4.92 8.09 -11.74
CA VAL A 109 4.35 9.02 -10.75
C VAL A 109 3.02 9.59 -11.25
N GLY A 110 2.02 9.57 -10.37
CA GLY A 110 0.64 9.94 -10.65
C GLY A 110 -0.19 8.85 -11.32
N GLY A 111 0.35 7.62 -11.44
CA GLY A 111 -0.40 6.46 -11.93
C GLY A 111 -1.15 5.74 -10.83
N ASN A 112 -2.25 5.08 -11.19
CA ASN A 112 -3.09 4.25 -10.34
C ASN A 112 -3.09 2.81 -10.85
N ARG A 113 -2.76 1.86 -9.97
CA ARG A 113 -2.67 0.43 -10.28
C ARG A 113 -3.49 -0.39 -9.30
N THR A 114 -4.24 -1.35 -9.83
CA THR A 114 -4.91 -2.38 -9.02
C THR A 114 -4.22 -3.72 -9.22
N VAL A 115 -4.02 -4.43 -8.11
CA VAL A 115 -3.29 -5.70 -8.06
C VAL A 115 -4.13 -6.73 -7.36
N ILE A 116 -4.17 -7.95 -7.90
CA ILE A 116 -4.76 -9.10 -7.23
C ILE A 116 -3.66 -9.74 -6.38
N VAL A 117 -3.79 -9.64 -5.06
CA VAL A 117 -2.75 -10.05 -4.12
C VAL A 117 -3.14 -11.39 -3.49
N PRO A 118 -2.45 -12.50 -3.84
CA PRO A 118 -2.60 -13.78 -3.17
C PRO A 118 -1.99 -13.73 -1.75
N PRO A 119 -2.34 -14.69 -0.87
CA PRO A 119 -1.96 -14.63 0.54
C PRO A 119 -0.45 -14.63 0.79
N ASP A 120 0.33 -15.36 -0.01
CA ASP A 120 1.80 -15.43 0.03
C ASP A 120 2.47 -14.08 -0.30
N ALA A 121 1.87 -13.29 -1.18
CA ALA A 121 2.26 -11.91 -1.49
C ALA A 121 1.63 -10.85 -0.56
N GLY A 122 0.73 -11.28 0.32
CA GLY A 122 -0.11 -10.44 1.17
C GLY A 122 0.11 -10.69 2.66
N TYR A 123 -0.98 -10.97 3.37
CA TYR A 123 -0.97 -11.14 4.83
C TYR A 123 -0.87 -12.62 5.30
N GLY A 124 -0.70 -13.55 4.35
CA GLY A 124 -0.46 -14.96 4.61
C GLY A 124 -1.55 -15.63 5.44
N GLN A 125 -1.15 -16.67 6.17
CA GLN A 125 -2.03 -17.44 7.07
C GLN A 125 -2.43 -16.69 8.35
N ARG A 126 -1.93 -15.46 8.55
CA ARG A 126 -2.30 -14.64 9.71
C ARG A 126 -3.47 -13.72 9.42
N GLY A 127 -3.68 -13.34 8.15
CA GLY A 127 -4.64 -12.29 7.81
C GLY A 127 -4.23 -10.92 8.35
N MET A 128 -5.09 -9.93 8.17
CA MET A 128 -4.94 -8.58 8.70
C MET A 128 -6.28 -7.86 8.69
N ASN A 129 -6.71 -7.32 9.84
CA ASN A 129 -8.02 -6.68 10.00
C ASN A 129 -9.15 -7.57 9.42
N GLU A 130 -9.98 -7.04 8.52
CA GLU A 130 -11.08 -7.75 7.85
C GLU A 130 -10.61 -8.72 6.76
N ILE A 131 -9.31 -8.80 6.46
CA ILE A 131 -8.73 -9.78 5.51
C ILE A 131 -8.45 -11.09 6.27
N PRO A 132 -9.18 -12.19 5.98
CA PRO A 132 -8.99 -13.45 6.69
C PRO A 132 -7.64 -14.12 6.42
N PRO A 133 -7.23 -15.07 7.27
CA PRO A 133 -6.16 -16.01 6.97
C PRO A 133 -6.27 -16.64 5.58
N GLY A 134 -5.18 -16.61 4.80
CA GLY A 134 -5.13 -17.27 3.50
C GLY A 134 -5.96 -16.61 2.40
N ALA A 135 -6.51 -15.41 2.63
CA ALA A 135 -7.36 -14.74 1.65
C ALA A 135 -6.56 -13.99 0.58
N THR A 136 -7.11 -14.00 -0.64
CA THR A 136 -6.73 -13.11 -1.74
C THR A 136 -7.54 -11.82 -1.64
N PHE A 137 -6.92 -10.67 -1.94
CA PHE A 137 -7.57 -9.35 -1.89
C PHE A 137 -7.08 -8.43 -3.01
N GLU A 138 -7.76 -7.30 -3.20
CA GLU A 138 -7.38 -6.26 -4.15
C GLU A 138 -6.52 -5.21 -3.46
N LEU A 139 -5.41 -4.84 -4.08
CA LEU A 139 -4.54 -3.76 -3.62
C LEU A 139 -4.60 -2.63 -4.65
N ASN A 140 -5.19 -1.51 -4.25
CA ASN A 140 -5.23 -0.29 -5.03
C ASN A 140 -4.15 0.65 -4.53
N ARG A 141 -3.41 1.27 -5.44
CA ARG A 141 -2.31 2.17 -5.08
C ARG A 141 -2.05 3.22 -6.14
N GLY A 142 -1.70 4.41 -5.68
CA GLY A 142 -1.37 5.60 -6.48
C GLY A 142 -0.94 6.78 -5.64
#